data_AF-A0A951XIZ5-F1
#
_entry.id   AF-A0A951XIZ5-F1
#
_cell.length_a   1.000
_cell.length_b   1.000
_cell.length_c   1.000
_cell.angle_alpha   90.00
_cell.angle_beta   90.00
_cell.angle_gamma   90.00
#
_symmetry.space_group_name_H-M   'P 1'
#
loop_
_entity.id
_entity.type
_entity.pdbx_description
1 polymer ?
#
loop_
_entity_poly.entity_id
_entity_poly.type
_entity_poly.pdbx_seq_one_letter_code
_entity_poly.pdbx_strand_id
1 'polypeptide(L)' 'MSSVQEIEDAIERLDVKQQMQLLHELPSKLKISPEDLAALKNAESAFAFWDNPDDAVYDQL' A
#
# COMPACT_ATOMS: atom_id res chain seq x y z
N MET A 1 16.71 10.21 10.67
CA MET A 1 16.19 9.33 9.62
C MET A 1 15.50 8.20 10.33
N SER A 2 14.22 7.94 10.05
CA SER A 2 13.59 6.73 10.58
C SER A 2 14.10 5.52 9.79
N SER A 3 14.34 4.42 10.49
CA SER A 3 14.60 3.13 9.86
C SER A 3 13.33 2.58 9.21
N VAL A 4 13.47 1.62 8.29
CA VAL A 4 12.33 0.93 7.67
C VAL A 4 11.48 0.27 8.75
N GLN A 5 12.11 -0.34 9.76
CA GLN A 5 11.45 -0.94 10.92
C GLN A 5 10.55 0.05 11.68
N GLU A 6 11.02 1.29 11.88
CA GLU A 6 10.23 2.31 12.58
C GLU A 6 9.01 2.79 11.76
N ILE A 7 9.09 2.68 10.43
CA ILE A 7 7.97 2.99 9.54
C ILE A 7 6.94 1.86 9.58
N GLU A 8 7.39 0.60 9.54
CA GLU A 8 6.53 -0.59 9.68
C GLU A 8 5.78 -0.57 11.02
N ASP A 9 6.49 -0.42 12.14
CA ASP A 9 5.91 -0.33 13.49
C ASP A 9 4.90 0.83 13.61
N ALA A 10 5.13 1.93 12.90
CA ALA A 10 4.22 3.08 12.91
C ALA A 10 2.92 2.78 12.15
N ILE A 11 3.01 2.04 11.03
CA ILE A 11 1.85 1.63 10.22
C ILE A 11 1.00 0.61 10.99
N GLU A 12 1.64 -0.35 11.67
CA GLU A 12 0.94 -1.38 12.47
C GLU A 12 0.13 -0.80 13.63
N ARG A 13 0.53 0.36 14.17
CA ARG A 13 -0.16 1.04 15.27
C ARG A 13 -1.36 1.88 14.82
N LEU A 14 -1.54 2.10 13.52
CA LEU A 14 -2.68 2.83 12.98
C LEU A 14 -3.95 1.97 13.05
N ASP A 15 -5.09 2.61 13.28
CA ASP A 15 -6.37 1.93 13.07
C ASP A 15 -6.65 1.70 11.57
N VAL A 16 -7.58 0.80 11.25
CA VAL A 16 -7.91 0.44 9.86
C VAL A 16 -8.26 1.66 9.00
N LYS A 17 -8.97 2.64 9.56
CA LYS A 17 -9.37 3.85 8.83
C LYS A 17 -8.16 4.71 8.50
N GLN A 18 -7.23 4.83 9.44
CA GLN A 18 -5.96 5.54 9.26
C GLN A 18 -5.05 4.81 8.26
N GLN A 19 -5.01 3.49 8.29
CA GLN A 19 -4.26 2.69 7.32
C GLN A 19 -4.82 2.88 5.89
N MET A 20 -6.14 2.84 5.72
CA MET A 20 -6.78 3.10 4.43
C MET A 20 -6.50 4.53 3.92
N GLN A 21 -6.56 5.53 4.80
CA GLN A 21 -6.22 6.90 4.43
C GLN A 21 -4.74 7.00 4.01
N LEU A 22 -3.84 6.39 4.77
CA LEU A 22 -2.42 6.36 4.45
C LEU A 22 -2.18 5.70 3.08
N LEU A 23 -2.79 4.56 2.81
CA LEU A 23 -2.69 3.85 1.53
C LEU A 23 -3.14 4.73 0.35
N HIS A 24 -4.23 5.48 0.52
CA HIS A 24 -4.71 6.41 -0.51
C HIS A 24 -3.75 7.59 -0.75
N GLU A 25 -3.15 8.12 0.32
CA GLU A 25 -2.24 9.27 0.22
C GLU A 25 -0.82 8.88 -0.19
N LEU A 26 -0.39 7.63 0.07
CA LEU A 26 0.99 7.18 -0.05
C LEU A 26 1.59 7.40 -1.45
N PRO A 27 0.90 7.12 -2.57
CA PRO A 27 1.45 7.36 -3.90
C PRO A 27 1.84 8.84 -4.11
N SER A 28 1.01 9.76 -3.60
CA SER A 28 1.28 11.20 -3.68
C SER A 28 2.49 11.61 -2.84
N LYS A 29 2.66 11.01 -1.65
CA LYS A 29 3.81 11.26 -0.76
C LYS A 29 5.11 10.72 -1.35
N LEU A 30 5.03 9.57 -2.03
CA LEU A 30 6.14 8.94 -2.74
C LEU A 30 6.41 9.57 -4.11
N LYS A 31 5.62 10.58 -4.52
CA LYS A 31 5.72 11.27 -5.82
C LYS A 31 5.57 10.31 -7.01
N ILE A 32 4.78 9.25 -6.84
CA ILE A 32 4.42 8.32 -7.90
C ILE A 32 3.36 9.01 -8.77
N SER A 33 3.56 9.02 -10.08
CA SER A 33 2.60 9.60 -11.00
C SER A 33 1.33 8.73 -11.10
N PRO A 34 0.17 9.29 -11.49
CA PRO A 34 -1.03 8.48 -11.71
C PRO A 34 -0.84 7.38 -12.77
N GLU A 35 -0.01 7.63 -13.78
CA GLU A 35 0.32 6.67 -14.84
C GLU A 35 1.16 5.52 -14.30
N ASP A 36 2.20 5.83 -13.51
CA ASP A 36 3.03 4.81 -12.85
C ASP A 36 2.21 4.00 -11.86
N LEU A 37 1.32 4.65 -11.10
CA LEU A 37 0.42 3.95 -10.18
C LEU A 37 -0.51 2.99 -10.91
N ALA A 38 -1.06 3.40 -12.06
CA ALA A 38 -1.88 2.52 -12.90
C ALA A 38 -1.08 1.35 -13.46
N ALA A 39 0.17 1.58 -13.89
CA ALA A 39 1.07 0.53 -14.35
C ALA A 39 1.40 -0.47 -13.23
N LEU A 40 1.65 0.00 -12.01
CA LEU A 40 1.89 -0.83 -10.83
C LEU A 40 0.69 -1.70 -10.48
N LYS A 41 -0.53 -1.12 -10.45
CA LYS A 41 -1.77 -1.87 -10.20
C LYS A 41 -2.05 -2.95 -11.24
N ASN A 42 -1.79 -2.64 -12.52
CA ASN A 42 -1.94 -3.65 -13.58
C ASN A 42 -0.90 -4.78 -13.45
N ALA A 43 0.29 -4.45 -12.96
CA ALA A 43 1.36 -5.41 -12.74
C ALA A 43 1.19 -6.24 -11.46
N GLU A 44 0.35 -5.82 -10.52
CA GLU A 44 0.07 -6.48 -9.24
C GLU A 44 -0.31 -7.95 -9.43
N SER A 45 -1.22 -8.23 -10.37
CA SER A 45 -1.61 -9.60 -10.76
C SER A 45 -0.49 -10.45 -11.38
N ALA A 46 0.60 -9.82 -11.88
CA ALA A 46 1.74 -10.50 -12.48
C ALA A 46 2.85 -10.83 -11.46
N PHE A 47 2.79 -10.25 -10.27
CA PHE A 47 3.72 -10.55 -9.19
C PHE A 47 3.05 -11.45 -8.16
N ALA A 48 3.32 -12.75 -8.19
CA ALA A 48 2.89 -13.73 -7.17
C ALA A 48 3.33 -13.38 -5.72
N PHE A 49 4.14 -12.33 -5.55
CA PHE A 49 4.50 -11.73 -4.27
C PHE A 49 3.34 -10.94 -3.62
N TRP A 50 2.37 -10.45 -4.42
CA TRP A 50 1.16 -9.75 -3.97
C TRP A 50 -0.04 -10.68 -3.80
N ASP A 51 0.13 -12.00 -3.98
CA ASP A 51 -0.87 -13.01 -3.64
C ASP A 51 -0.86 -13.23 -2.12
N ASN A 52 -1.19 -12.15 -1.39
CA ASN A 52 -1.34 -12.15 0.05
C ASN A 52 -2.78 -12.56 0.37
N PRO A 53 -3.02 -13.71 1.02
CA PRO A 53 -4.38 -14.14 1.36
C PRO A 53 -5.12 -13.15 2.27
N ASP A 54 -4.40 -12.27 2.98
CA ASP A 54 -5.00 -11.20 3.80
C ASP A 54 -5.50 -10.01 2.96
N ASP A 55 -5.04 -9.84 1.71
CA ASP A 55 -5.48 -8.76 0.81
C ASP A 55 -6.81 -9.05 0.11
N ALA A 56 -7.28 -10.31 0.16
CA ALA A 56 -8.60 -10.70 -0.37
C ALA A 56 -9.77 -9.93 0.28
N VAL A 57 -9.54 -9.32 1.45
CA VAL A 57 -10.51 -8.44 2.12
C VAL A 57 -10.64 -7.08 1.42
N TYR A 58 -9.61 -6.62 0.72
CA TYR A 58 -9.58 -5.34 0.01
C TYR A 58 -10.04 -5.45 -1.45
N ASP A 59 -10.08 -6.64 -2.04
CA ASP A 59 -10.54 -6.87 -3.42
C ASP A 59 -12.00 -6.47 -3.69
N GLN A 60 -12.82 -6.38 -2.64
CA GLN A 60 -14.26 -6.07 -2.75
C GLN A 60 -14.63 -4.65 -2.29
N LEU A 61 -13.64 -3.81 -1.95
CA LEU A 61 -13.83 -2.42 -1.53
C LEU A 61 -13.52 -1.43 -2.67
#